data_AF-A0A6C9Q8Z6-F1
#
_entry.id   AF-A0A6C9Q8Z6-F1
#
_cell.length_a   1.000
_cell.length_b   1.000
_cell.length_c   1.000
_cell.angle_alpha   90.00
_cell.angle_beta   90.00
_cell.angle_gamma   90.00
#
_symmetry.space_group_name_H-M   'P 1'
#
loop_
_entity.id
_entity.type
_entity.pdbx_description
1 polymer ?
#
loop_
_entity_poly.entity_id
_entity_poly.type
_entity_poly.pdbx_seq_one_letter_code
_entity_poly.pdbx_strand_id
1 'polypeptide(L)' 'GTIREANKQGIQVATGDGILNLLSLQPAGKKAMSAQDLLNSRREWFVPGNRLV' A
#
# COMPACT_ATOMS: atom_id res chain seq x y z
N GLY A 1 -10.14 2.08 -2.46
CA GLY A 1 -10.46 1.65 -1.08
C GLY A 1 -9.74 2.52 -0.06
N THR A 2 -10.06 2.44 1.24
CA THR A 2 -9.40 3.27 2.27
C THR A 2 -8.20 2.53 2.87
N ILE A 3 -7.04 3.19 2.96
CA ILE A 3 -5.85 2.59 3.60
C ILE A 3 -6.10 2.51 5.11
N ARG A 4 -6.05 1.29 5.66
CA ARG A 4 -6.16 1.01 7.09
C ARG A 4 -4.81 1.07 7.77
N GLU A 5 -3.83 0.41 7.19
CA GLU A 5 -2.47 0.35 7.71
C GLU A 5 -1.47 0.26 6.56
N ALA A 6 -0.26 0.78 6.80
CA ALA A 6 0.85 0.69 5.87
C ALA A 6 2.15 0.43 6.67
N ASN A 7 2.59 -0.82 6.69
CA ASN A 7 3.74 -1.24 7.47
C ASN A 7 4.54 -2.35 6.74
N LYS A 8 5.57 -2.91 7.39
CA LYS A 8 6.44 -3.95 6.79
C LYS A 8 5.70 -5.24 6.41
N GLN A 9 4.53 -5.50 6.99
CA GLN A 9 3.69 -6.66 6.67
C GLN A 9 2.81 -6.43 5.43
N GLY A 10 2.78 -5.20 4.91
CA GLY A 10 2.00 -4.83 3.72
C GLY A 10 1.22 -3.54 3.89
N ILE A 11 0.49 -3.17 2.83
CA ILE A 11 -0.45 -2.06 2.82
C ILE A 11 -1.87 -2.63 2.81
N GLN A 12 -2.58 -2.45 3.91
CA GLN A 12 -3.94 -2.94 4.10
C GLN A 12 -4.93 -1.90 3.59
N VAL A 13 -5.78 -2.29 2.66
CA VAL A 13 -6.80 -1.46 2.05
C VAL A 13 -8.17 -2.08 2.31
N ALA A 14 -9.07 -1.30 2.91
CA ALA A 14 -10.46 -1.68 3.05
C ALA A 14 -11.13 -1.72 1.67
N THR A 15 -11.70 -2.87 1.35
CA THR A 15 -12.48 -3.14 0.14
C THR A 15 -13.98 -3.13 0.47
N GLY A 16 -14.84 -3.37 -0.52
CA GLY A 16 -16.29 -3.49 -0.29
C GLY A 16 -16.67 -4.69 0.59
N ASP A 17 -15.85 -5.74 0.55
CA ASP A 17 -15.91 -6.89 1.45
C ASP A 17 -14.48 -7.24 1.89
N GLY A 18 -14.22 -7.24 3.18
CA GLY A 18 -12.92 -7.55 3.77
C GLY A 18 -11.81 -6.49 3.62
N ILE A 19 -10.57 -6.94 3.79
CA ILE A 19 -9.35 -6.15 3.71
C ILE A 19 -8.40 -6.80 2.71
N LEU A 20 -7.95 -6.03 1.73
CA LEU A 20 -6.91 -6.43 0.79
C LEU A 20 -5.54 -6.02 1.34
N ASN A 21 -4.64 -6.98 1.54
CA ASN A 21 -3.26 -6.69 1.95
C ASN A 21 -2.31 -6.73 0.75
N LEU A 22 -1.76 -5.57 0.37
CA LEU A 22 -0.80 -5.44 -0.72
C LEU A 22 0.60 -5.73 -0.20
N LEU A 23 1.21 -6.81 -0.70
CA LEU A 23 2.56 -7.26 -0.32
C LEU A 23 3.64 -6.80 -1.30
N SER A 24 3.29 -6.68 -2.58
CA SER A 24 4.21 -6.31 -3.66
C SER A 24 3.51 -5.35 -4.62
N LEU A 25 4.23 -4.32 -5.04
CA LEU A 25 3.70 -3.25 -5.89
C LEU A 25 4.76 -2.84 -6.91
N GLN A 26 4.30 -2.35 -8.06
CA GLN A 26 5.18 -1.87 -9.12
C GLN A 26 4.85 -0.42 -9.47
N PRO A 27 5.66 0.54 -8.99
CA PRO A 27 5.55 1.93 -9.42
C PRO A 27 5.87 2.08 -10.91
N ALA A 28 5.28 3.10 -11.54
CA ALA A 28 5.55 3.41 -12.94
C ALA A 28 7.06 3.57 -13.20
N GLY A 29 7.57 2.88 -14.23
CA GLY A 29 8.98 2.92 -14.61
C GLY A 29 9.94 2.20 -13.65
N LYS A 30 9.45 1.44 -12.66
CA LYS A 30 10.26 0.64 -11.73
C LYS A 30 9.91 -0.85 -11.83
N LYS A 31 10.81 -1.69 -11.30
CA LYS A 31 10.54 -3.11 -11.07
C LYS A 31 9.57 -3.27 -9.90
N ALA A 32 8.85 -4.40 -9.85
CA ALA A 32 8.07 -4.78 -8.69
C ALA A 32 8.97 -4.83 -7.45
N MET A 33 8.47 -4.33 -6.33
CA MET A 33 9.17 -4.26 -5.05
C MET A 33 8.20 -4.56 -3.91
N SER A 34 8.73 -4.90 -2.74
CA SER A 34 7.90 -5.16 -1.58
C SER A 34 7.18 -3.89 -1.12
N ALA A 35 6.05 -4.06 -0.44
CA ALA A 35 5.36 -2.95 0.22
C ALA A 35 6.30 -2.20 1.17
N GLN A 36 7.20 -2.90 1.87
CA GLN A 36 8.21 -2.28 2.73
C GLN A 36 9.16 -1.37 1.94
N ASP A 37 9.72 -1.84 0.82
CA ASP A 37 10.63 -1.05 -0.02
C ASP A 37 9.93 0.19 -0.59
N LEU A 38 8.67 0.01 -0.98
CA LEU A 38 7.84 1.10 -1.46
C LEU A 38 7.59 2.15 -0.36
N LEU A 39 7.26 1.70 0.85
CA LEU A 39 7.04 2.59 2.00
C LEU A 39 8.31 3.30 2.46
N ASN A 40 9.49 2.70 2.27
CA ASN A 40 10.76 3.36 2.55
C ASN A 40 11.03 4.53 1.58
N SER A 41 10.55 4.43 0.34
CA SER A 41 10.81 5.44 -0.69
C SER A 41 9.68 6.46 -0.85
N ARG A 42 8.42 6.06 -0.60
CA ARG A 42 7.20 6.81 -0.93
C ARG A 42 6.10 6.60 0.12
N ARG A 43 6.45 6.76 1.40
CA ARG A 43 5.53 6.56 2.52
C ARG A 43 4.28 7.45 2.42
N GLU A 44 4.44 8.67 1.92
CA GLU A 44 3.34 9.64 1.77
C GLU A 44 2.19 9.16 0.87
N TRP A 45 2.44 8.19 -0.02
CA TRP A 45 1.40 7.64 -0.89
C TRP A 45 0.41 6.75 -0.16
N PHE A 46 0.82 6.18 0.98
CA PHE A 46 0.06 5.16 1.71
C PHE A 46 -0.21 5.57 3.16
N VAL A 47 -0.58 6.83 3.38
CA VAL A 47 -0.95 7.31 4.72
C VAL A 47 -2.27 6.67 5.15
N PRO A 48 -2.33 6.04 6.34
CA PRO A 48 -3.57 5.52 6.90
C PRO A 48 -4.68 6.60 6.94
N GLY A 49 -5.88 6.23 6.50
CA GLY A 49 -7.01 7.15 6.36
C GLY A 49 -7.16 7.74 4.96
N ASN A 50 -6.12 7.72 4.11
CA ASN A 50 -6.26 8.14 2.71
C ASN A 50 -7.11 7.14 1.92
N ARG A 51 -7.94 7.69 1.02
CA ARG A 51 -8.71 6.89 0.06
C ARG A 51 -7.91 6.77 -1.24
N LEU A 52 -7.60 5.54 -1.61
CA LEU A 52 -7.08 5.20 -2.93
C LEU A 52 -8.27 5.15 -3.92
N VAL A 53 -8.15 5.90 -5.01
CA VAL A 53 -9.05 5.89 -6.16
C VAL A 53 -8.49 5.03 -7.28
#